data_AF-A0A6A4AUG6-F1
#
_entry.id   AF-A0A6A4AUG6-F1
#
_cell.length_a   1.000
_cell.length_b   1.000
_cell.length_c   1.000
_cell.angle_alpha   90.00
_cell.angle_beta   90.00
_cell.angle_gamma   90.00
#
_symmetry.space_group_name_H-M   'P 1'
#
loop_
_entity.id
_entity.type
_entity.pdbx_description
1 polymer ?
#
loop_
_entity_poly.entity_id
_entity_poly.type
_entity_poly.pdbx_seq_one_letter_code
_entity_poly.pdbx_strand_id
1 'polypeptide(L)'
;LHAALQIAHGWQMLHSPDPAIRRIAREQLHQIADARHRLDRPHWQQRREELCGRFLNFELGMSVHAPAKRRTGDITSLWTDIRNNLKLHGLKLETAPADPESGAPAKTLQLRVPHHAEWLDHRNVLRHVKQHMKLAHWSAWCALKDQGRTARTHGGVGSEFLTRPRGMWESDYRFALAGRLNQVDTLSVLQRRHLRSHDRCRHPGCSYPETLAHVLNHCPGTMDAVRGRHDDALKEIER
;
A
#
# COMPACT_ATOMS: atom_id res chain seq x y z
N LEU A 1 4.83 3.40 5.81
CA LEU A 1 6.29 3.45 6.07
C LEU A 1 6.72 2.60 7.27
N HIS A 2 5.97 2.60 8.37
CA HIS A 2 6.23 1.74 9.54
C HIS A 2 6.44 0.26 9.17
N ALA A 3 5.62 -0.30 8.27
CA ALA A 3 5.76 -1.68 7.78
C ALA A 3 7.14 -1.98 7.15
N ALA A 4 7.72 -1.03 6.40
CA ALA A 4 9.06 -1.18 5.81
C ALA A 4 10.14 -1.27 6.89
N LEU A 5 10.01 -0.45 7.94
CA LEU A 5 10.93 -0.48 9.09
C LEU A 5 10.83 -1.83 9.80
N GLN A 6 9.62 -2.33 10.06
CA GLN A 6 9.43 -3.63 10.70
C GLN A 6 10.04 -4.78 9.89
N ILE A 7 9.78 -4.85 8.58
CA ILE A 7 10.36 -5.88 7.70
C ILE A 7 11.89 -5.80 7.69
N ALA A 8 12.44 -4.59 7.45
CA ALA A 8 13.89 -4.40 7.39
C ALA A 8 14.55 -4.73 8.73
N HIS A 9 13.98 -4.30 9.84
CA HIS A 9 14.49 -4.57 11.17
C HIS A 9 14.45 -6.07 11.50
N GLY A 10 13.35 -6.75 11.19
CA GLY A 10 13.23 -8.20 11.36
C GLY A 10 14.28 -8.96 10.54
N TRP A 11 14.50 -8.54 9.29
CA TRP A 11 15.55 -9.10 8.45
C TRP A 11 16.95 -8.86 9.05
N GLN A 12 17.22 -7.65 9.54
CA GLN A 12 18.49 -7.31 10.20
C GLN A 12 18.72 -8.12 11.47
N MET A 13 17.69 -8.41 12.27
CA MET A 13 17.80 -9.29 13.44
C MET A 13 18.18 -10.73 13.05
N LEU A 14 17.58 -11.25 11.97
CA LEU A 14 17.87 -12.61 11.47
C LEU A 14 19.29 -12.74 10.94
N HIS A 15 19.84 -11.66 10.37
CA HIS A 15 21.15 -11.60 9.73
C HIS A 15 22.18 -10.79 10.52
N SER A 16 21.90 -10.44 11.78
CA SER A 16 22.77 -9.62 12.60
C SER A 16 24.19 -10.21 12.64
N PRO A 17 25.26 -9.40 12.62
CA PRO A 17 26.62 -9.91 12.82
C PRO A 17 26.77 -10.62 14.18
N ASP A 18 26.00 -10.20 15.19
CA ASP A 18 25.99 -10.80 16.51
C ASP A 18 25.23 -12.15 16.54
N PRO A 19 25.90 -13.28 16.84
CA PRO A 19 25.26 -14.59 16.94
C PRO A 19 24.20 -14.67 18.05
N ALA A 20 24.32 -13.89 19.13
CA ALA A 20 23.33 -13.88 20.20
C ALA A 20 22.00 -13.29 19.71
N ILE A 21 22.04 -12.19 18.95
CA ILE A 21 20.84 -11.58 18.34
C ILE A 21 20.20 -12.56 17.36
N ARG A 22 20.99 -13.20 16.50
CA ARG A 22 20.49 -14.20 15.54
C ARG A 22 19.78 -15.36 16.23
N ARG A 23 20.35 -15.85 17.34
CA ARG A 23 19.79 -16.94 18.15
C ARG A 23 18.48 -16.51 18.82
N ILE A 24 18.44 -15.32 19.43
CA ILE A 24 17.24 -14.78 20.08
C ILE A 24 16.11 -14.61 19.06
N ALA A 25 16.39 -14.03 17.90
CA ALA A 25 15.40 -13.84 16.84
C ALA A 25 14.78 -15.17 16.38
N ARG A 26 15.62 -16.20 16.15
CA ARG A 26 15.17 -17.54 15.76
C ARG A 26 14.38 -18.24 16.87
N GLU A 27 14.79 -18.08 18.13
CA GLU A 27 14.09 -18.67 19.26
C GLU A 27 12.72 -18.02 19.48
N GLN A 28 12.62 -16.69 19.35
CA GLN A 28 11.33 -15.99 19.40
C GLN A 28 10.37 -16.47 18.29
N LEU A 29 10.87 -16.63 17.06
CA LEU A 29 10.08 -17.19 15.96
C LEU A 29 9.60 -18.61 16.27
N HIS A 30 10.48 -19.44 16.84
CA HIS A 30 10.13 -20.80 17.23
C HIS A 30 9.03 -20.82 18.31
N GLN A 31 9.14 -19.99 19.34
CA GLN A 31 8.13 -19.88 20.40
C GLN A 31 6.77 -19.43 19.87
N ILE A 32 6.76 -18.44 18.97
CA ILE A 32 5.52 -17.96 18.34
C ILE A 32 4.92 -19.03 17.42
N ALA A 33 5.77 -19.73 16.66
CA ALA A 33 5.33 -20.84 15.82
C ALA A 33 4.76 -21.99 16.66
N ASP A 34 5.41 -22.37 17.77
CA ASP A 34 4.92 -23.39 18.70
C ASP A 34 3.61 -22.96 19.36
N ALA A 35 3.46 -21.69 19.69
CA ALA A 35 2.20 -21.18 20.23
C ALA A 35 1.04 -21.24 19.21
N ARG A 36 1.33 -21.09 17.90
CA ARG A 36 0.33 -21.07 16.81
C ARG A 36 0.07 -22.42 16.13
N HIS A 37 1.05 -23.31 16.11
CA HIS A 37 1.02 -24.59 15.40
C HIS A 37 1.34 -25.75 16.36
N ARG A 38 0.84 -26.95 16.08
CA ARG A 38 1.28 -28.16 16.80
C ARG A 38 2.55 -28.67 16.14
N LEU A 39 3.71 -28.31 16.68
CA LEU A 39 5.00 -28.67 16.09
C LEU A 39 5.41 -30.10 16.47
N ASP A 40 5.73 -30.91 15.46
CA ASP A 40 6.41 -32.20 15.63
C ASP A 40 7.88 -31.96 16.03
N ARG A 41 8.19 -32.11 17.33
CA ARG A 41 9.50 -31.75 17.90
C ARG A 41 10.66 -32.51 17.23
N PRO A 42 10.63 -33.86 17.09
CA PRO A 42 11.65 -34.61 16.36
C PRO A 42 11.92 -34.08 14.95
N HIS A 43 10.87 -33.75 14.18
CA HIS A 43 11.00 -33.28 12.81
C HIS A 43 11.67 -31.90 12.72
N TRP A 44 11.28 -30.96 13.58
CA TRP A 44 11.72 -29.57 13.50
C TRP A 44 13.02 -29.27 14.26
N GLN A 45 13.51 -30.17 15.10
CA GLN A 45 14.71 -29.96 15.91
C GLN A 45 15.95 -29.66 15.05
N GLN A 46 16.12 -30.35 13.93
CA GLN A 46 17.23 -30.13 12.97
C GLN A 46 16.87 -29.15 11.84
N ARG A 47 15.59 -28.78 11.71
CA ARG A 47 15.04 -27.97 10.60
C ARG A 47 14.51 -26.62 11.06
N ARG A 48 15.14 -26.04 12.09
CA ARG A 48 14.69 -24.78 12.71
C ARG A 48 14.67 -23.60 11.75
N GLU A 49 15.62 -23.50 10.82
CA GLU A 49 15.64 -22.42 9.83
C GLU A 49 14.50 -22.56 8.81
N GLU A 50 14.24 -23.78 8.34
CA GLU A 50 13.12 -24.07 7.44
C GLU A 50 11.78 -23.74 8.12
N LEU A 51 11.64 -24.08 9.41
CA LEU A 51 10.47 -23.71 10.21
C LEU A 51 10.27 -22.19 10.24
N CYS A 52 11.32 -21.42 10.50
CA CYS A 52 11.26 -19.95 10.56
C CYS A 52 10.81 -19.37 9.21
N GLY A 53 11.37 -19.85 8.10
CA GLY A 53 11.01 -19.40 6.75
C GLY A 53 9.57 -19.73 6.42
N ARG A 54 9.15 -20.97 6.64
CA ARG A 54 7.76 -21.41 6.42
C ARG A 54 6.77 -20.63 7.29
N PHE A 55 7.13 -20.31 8.53
CA PHE A 55 6.29 -19.50 9.41
C PHE A 55 6.08 -18.09 8.84
N LEU A 56 7.19 -17.39 8.51
CA LEU A 56 7.17 -16.03 8.00
C LEU A 56 6.48 -15.92 6.63
N ASN A 57 6.54 -16.97 5.81
CA ASN A 57 5.91 -17.01 4.48
C ASN A 57 4.44 -17.50 4.49
N PHE A 58 3.79 -17.70 5.65
CA PHE A 58 2.45 -18.31 5.77
C PHE A 58 2.34 -19.77 5.29
N GLU A 59 3.46 -20.46 5.10
CA GLU A 59 3.52 -21.81 4.52
C GLU A 59 3.61 -22.92 5.60
N LEU A 60 3.81 -22.58 6.87
CA LEU A 60 3.99 -23.57 7.95
C LEU A 60 2.75 -24.45 8.16
N GLY A 61 1.55 -23.88 8.05
CA GLY A 61 0.29 -24.63 8.19
C GLY A 61 0.03 -25.65 7.08
N MET A 62 0.79 -25.57 5.98
CA MET A 62 0.73 -26.55 4.88
C MET A 62 1.55 -27.81 5.18
N SER A 63 2.40 -27.78 6.21
CA SER A 63 3.19 -28.94 6.62
C SER A 63 2.36 -29.88 7.51
N VAL A 64 2.39 -31.18 7.18
CA VAL A 64 1.80 -32.25 8.01
C VAL A 64 2.42 -32.28 9.42
N HIS A 65 3.66 -31.81 9.54
CA HIS A 65 4.41 -31.76 10.81
C HIS A 65 4.15 -30.48 11.62
N ALA A 66 3.28 -29.56 11.15
CA ALA A 66 2.96 -28.32 11.85
C ALA A 66 1.50 -27.83 11.61
N PRO A 67 0.46 -28.67 11.85
CA PRO A 67 -0.92 -28.25 11.66
C PRO A 67 -1.27 -27.08 12.60
N ALA A 68 -2.09 -26.16 12.09
CA ALA A 68 -2.53 -24.98 12.86
C ALA A 68 -3.38 -25.40 14.08
N LYS A 69 -3.20 -24.71 15.22
CA LYS A 69 -4.02 -24.90 16.41
C LYS A 69 -5.40 -24.26 16.22
N ARG A 70 -6.48 -24.96 16.60
CA ARG A 70 -7.90 -24.51 16.43
C ARG A 70 -8.25 -23.22 17.17
N ARG A 71 -7.58 -22.93 18.29
CA ARG A 71 -7.72 -21.68 19.05
C ARG A 71 -6.33 -21.08 19.18
N THR A 72 -6.11 -20.00 18.46
CA THR A 72 -4.92 -19.16 18.62
C THR A 72 -5.39 -17.89 19.29
N GLY A 73 -4.93 -17.65 20.52
CA GLY A 73 -5.07 -16.31 21.10
C GLY A 73 -4.29 -15.31 20.24
N ASP A 74 -4.69 -14.05 20.29
CA ASP A 74 -3.95 -12.98 19.62
C ASP A 74 -2.57 -12.84 20.27
N ILE A 75 -1.58 -13.45 19.62
CA ILE A 75 -0.16 -13.21 19.93
C ILE A 75 0.25 -12.02 19.10
N THR A 76 0.14 -10.83 19.68
CA THR A 76 0.69 -9.60 19.12
C THR A 76 2.20 -9.62 19.32
N SER A 77 2.94 -9.58 18.22
CA SER A 77 4.40 -9.62 18.22
C SER A 77 4.96 -8.94 16.99
N LEU A 78 6.20 -8.46 17.09
CA LEU A 78 6.94 -7.94 15.93
C LEU A 78 6.96 -8.96 14.78
N TRP A 79 7.17 -10.24 15.07
CA TRP A 79 7.25 -11.28 14.04
C TRP A 79 5.92 -11.56 13.34
N THR A 80 4.79 -11.41 14.04
CA THR A 80 3.47 -11.53 13.42
C THR A 80 3.16 -10.32 12.54
N ASP A 81 3.60 -9.13 12.94
CA ASP A 81 3.47 -7.92 12.11
C ASP A 81 4.34 -8.03 10.86
N ILE A 82 5.60 -8.45 10.99
CA ILE A 82 6.51 -8.69 9.86
C ILE A 82 5.90 -9.70 8.89
N ARG A 83 5.42 -10.84 9.40
CA ARG A 83 4.75 -11.87 8.60
C ARG A 83 3.57 -11.29 7.84
N ASN A 84 2.68 -10.55 8.51
CA ASN A 84 1.51 -9.92 7.88
C ASN A 84 1.93 -8.91 6.80
N ASN A 85 2.93 -8.07 7.09
CA ASN A 85 3.43 -7.06 6.17
C ASN A 85 4.13 -7.67 4.94
N LEU A 86 4.90 -8.75 5.13
CA LEU A 86 5.49 -9.51 4.01
C LEU A 86 4.39 -9.98 3.05
N LYS A 87 3.34 -10.63 3.58
CA LYS A 87 2.20 -11.07 2.78
C LYS A 87 1.46 -9.92 2.11
N LEU A 88 1.19 -8.84 2.84
CA LEU A 88 0.48 -7.66 2.33
C LEU A 88 1.20 -7.03 1.13
N HIS A 89 2.53 -7.01 1.16
CA HIS A 89 3.35 -6.40 0.11
C HIS A 89 3.90 -7.41 -0.92
N GLY A 90 3.42 -8.65 -0.90
CA GLY A 90 3.86 -9.69 -1.84
C GLY A 90 5.35 -10.00 -1.75
N LEU A 91 5.94 -9.86 -0.56
CA LEU A 91 7.34 -10.17 -0.28
C LEU A 91 7.46 -11.53 0.40
N LYS A 92 8.52 -12.26 0.07
CA LYS A 92 8.82 -13.58 0.65
C LYS A 92 10.28 -13.67 1.04
N LEU A 93 10.55 -14.47 2.07
CA LEU A 93 11.90 -14.86 2.44
C LEU A 93 12.26 -16.16 1.72
N GLU A 94 13.39 -16.16 1.05
CA GLU A 94 13.83 -17.25 0.17
C GLU A 94 15.25 -17.71 0.53
N THR A 95 15.68 -18.80 -0.07
CA THR A 95 17.06 -19.27 0.04
C THR A 95 17.86 -18.74 -1.13
N ALA A 96 18.82 -17.86 -0.86
CA ALA A 96 19.79 -17.46 -1.86
C ALA A 96 20.67 -18.65 -2.23
N PRO A 97 20.81 -18.97 -3.52
CA PRO A 97 21.64 -20.08 -3.96
C PRO A 97 23.10 -19.87 -3.53
N ALA A 98 23.83 -20.98 -3.39
CA ALA A 98 25.28 -20.89 -3.24
C ALA A 98 25.88 -20.22 -4.48
N ASP A 99 26.85 -19.35 -4.26
CA ASP A 99 27.54 -18.67 -5.36
C ASP A 99 28.78 -19.49 -5.74
N PRO A 100 28.79 -20.13 -6.92
CA PRO A 100 29.91 -20.95 -7.36
C PRO A 100 31.19 -20.14 -7.64
N GLU A 101 31.08 -18.84 -7.95
CA GLU A 101 32.23 -18.00 -8.26
C GLU A 101 32.93 -17.47 -7.00
N SER A 102 32.16 -17.08 -5.98
CA SER A 102 32.73 -16.62 -4.70
C SER A 102 32.94 -17.73 -3.66
N GLY A 103 32.44 -18.95 -3.93
CA GLY A 103 32.45 -20.06 -2.99
C GLY A 103 31.54 -19.86 -1.77
N ALA A 104 30.64 -18.87 -1.82
CA ALA A 104 29.76 -18.56 -0.69
C ALA A 104 28.65 -19.62 -0.55
N PRO A 105 28.39 -20.14 0.67
CA PRO A 105 27.35 -21.12 0.90
C PRO A 105 25.95 -20.50 0.68
N ALA A 106 24.97 -21.36 0.41
CA ALA A 106 23.57 -20.95 0.32
C ALA A 106 23.12 -20.28 1.62
N LYS A 107 22.42 -19.15 1.49
CA LYS A 107 21.94 -18.37 2.64
C LYS A 107 20.43 -18.48 2.72
N THR A 108 19.93 -18.93 3.86
CA THR A 108 18.49 -19.02 4.12
C THR A 108 17.92 -17.65 4.51
N LEU A 109 16.60 -17.50 4.45
CA LEU A 109 15.85 -16.33 4.92
C LEU A 109 16.27 -15.00 4.27
N GLN A 110 16.79 -15.04 3.04
CA GLN A 110 17.14 -13.84 2.29
C GLN A 110 15.91 -13.16 1.72
N LEU A 111 16.00 -11.85 1.53
CA LEU A 111 14.92 -11.03 0.97
C LEU A 111 15.38 -10.47 -0.38
N ARG A 112 14.49 -10.53 -1.36
CA ARG A 112 14.63 -9.85 -2.65
C ARG A 112 13.34 -9.11 -2.96
N VAL A 113 13.43 -8.03 -3.74
CA VAL A 113 12.27 -7.28 -4.22
C VAL A 113 12.17 -7.40 -5.76
N PRO A 114 10.98 -7.37 -6.36
CA PRO A 114 10.81 -7.58 -7.81
C PRO A 114 11.60 -6.61 -8.70
N HIS A 115 11.81 -5.38 -8.25
CA HIS A 115 12.48 -4.32 -9.01
C HIS A 115 14.01 -4.26 -8.79
N HIS A 116 14.58 -5.22 -8.07
CA HIS A 116 16.02 -5.33 -7.82
C HIS A 116 16.46 -6.80 -7.95
N ALA A 117 17.42 -7.06 -8.83
CA ALA A 117 17.81 -8.43 -9.17
C ALA A 117 18.59 -9.14 -8.04
N GLU A 118 19.34 -8.38 -7.24
CA GLU A 118 20.22 -8.91 -6.21
C GLU A 118 19.49 -9.16 -4.89
N TRP A 119 20.09 -10.01 -4.06
CA TRP A 119 19.66 -10.22 -2.68
C TRP A 119 19.98 -8.99 -1.84
N LEU A 120 19.06 -8.62 -0.96
CA LEU A 120 19.23 -7.46 -0.10
C LEU A 120 20.28 -7.71 0.98
N ASP A 121 20.97 -6.64 1.37
CA ASP A 121 21.97 -6.61 2.42
C ASP A 121 21.59 -5.64 3.55
N HIS A 122 22.42 -5.60 4.60
CA HIS A 122 22.19 -4.70 5.76
C HIS A 122 22.14 -3.21 5.39
N ARG A 123 22.79 -2.81 4.29
CA ARG A 123 22.91 -1.42 3.85
C ARG A 123 21.70 -0.99 3.02
N ASN A 124 21.12 -1.90 2.24
CA ASN A 124 20.16 -1.59 1.20
C ASN A 124 18.73 -2.09 1.53
N VAL A 125 18.56 -3.02 2.48
CA VAL A 125 17.27 -3.69 2.75
C VAL A 125 16.14 -2.69 3.02
N LEU A 126 16.35 -1.73 3.90
CA LEU A 126 15.32 -0.73 4.23
C LEU A 126 14.98 0.15 3.02
N ARG A 127 16.00 0.55 2.24
CA ARG A 127 15.83 1.38 1.06
C ARG A 127 14.96 0.68 0.02
N HIS A 128 15.29 -0.57 -0.30
CA HIS A 128 14.59 -1.33 -1.34
C HIS A 128 13.21 -1.80 -0.90
N VAL A 129 13.01 -2.18 0.36
CA VAL A 129 11.66 -2.49 0.88
C VAL A 129 10.78 -1.23 0.86
N LYS A 130 11.31 -0.08 1.28
CA LYS A 130 10.60 1.20 1.20
C LYS A 130 10.26 1.56 -0.25
N GLN A 131 11.20 1.37 -1.17
CA GLN A 131 10.98 1.61 -2.60
C GLN A 131 9.93 0.66 -3.18
N HIS A 132 9.96 -0.63 -2.80
CA HIS A 132 8.95 -1.62 -3.22
C HIS A 132 7.55 -1.17 -2.83
N MET A 133 7.37 -0.77 -1.57
CA MET A 133 6.08 -0.29 -1.09
C MET A 133 5.64 0.99 -1.81
N LYS A 134 6.58 1.93 -2.06
CA LYS A 134 6.28 3.13 -2.85
C LYS A 134 5.82 2.79 -4.26
N LEU A 135 6.51 1.88 -4.95
CA LEU A 135 6.15 1.43 -6.31
C LEU A 135 4.79 0.72 -6.33
N ALA A 136 4.49 -0.09 -5.32
CA ALA A 136 3.17 -0.74 -5.19
C ALA A 136 2.05 0.30 -4.98
N HIS A 137 2.25 1.27 -4.08
CA HIS A 137 1.28 2.37 -3.88
C HIS A 137 1.14 3.24 -5.12
N TRP A 138 2.25 3.52 -5.80
CA TRP A 138 2.27 4.26 -7.06
C TRP A 138 1.46 3.56 -8.15
N SER A 139 1.71 2.26 -8.35
CA SER A 139 0.97 1.46 -9.33
C SER A 139 -0.53 1.39 -9.01
N ALA A 140 -0.89 1.23 -7.72
CA ALA A 140 -2.29 1.27 -7.30
C ALA A 140 -2.92 2.64 -7.56
N TRP A 141 -2.18 3.73 -7.33
CA TRP A 141 -2.63 5.09 -7.58
C TRP A 141 -2.82 5.37 -9.08
N CYS A 142 -1.93 4.88 -9.94
CA CYS A 142 -2.06 4.97 -11.39
C CYS A 142 -3.32 4.27 -11.92
N ALA A 143 -3.76 3.19 -11.26
CA ALA A 143 -4.97 2.47 -11.65
C ALA A 143 -6.27 3.25 -11.33
N LEU A 144 -6.22 4.24 -10.45
CA LEU A 144 -7.37 5.03 -9.99
C LEU A 144 -7.63 6.27 -10.88
N LYS A 145 -7.86 6.05 -12.18
CA LYS A 145 -7.99 7.12 -13.21
C LYS A 145 -9.09 8.14 -12.95
N ASP A 146 -10.10 7.79 -12.15
CA ASP A 146 -11.22 8.68 -11.81
C ASP A 146 -11.01 9.47 -10.50
N GLN A 147 -9.83 9.34 -9.86
CA GLN A 147 -9.49 10.04 -8.60
C GLN A 147 -8.77 11.39 -8.82
N GLY A 148 -8.74 11.92 -10.04
CA GLY A 148 -8.05 13.20 -10.32
C GLY A 148 -8.55 14.41 -9.52
N ARG A 149 -9.78 14.36 -9.00
CA ARG A 149 -10.31 15.39 -8.07
C ARG A 149 -9.61 15.36 -6.72
N THR A 150 -9.46 14.17 -6.12
CA THR A 150 -8.88 14.02 -4.78
C THR A 150 -7.37 14.25 -4.83
N ALA A 151 -6.72 13.92 -5.95
CA ALA A 151 -5.30 14.18 -6.20
C ALA A 151 -4.87 15.63 -5.89
N ARG A 152 -5.53 16.63 -6.50
CA ARG A 152 -5.24 18.06 -6.24
C ARG A 152 -5.62 18.53 -4.84
N THR A 153 -6.59 17.87 -4.21
CA THR A 153 -7.09 18.30 -2.89
C THR A 153 -6.15 17.86 -1.79
N HIS A 154 -5.59 16.65 -1.89
CA HIS A 154 -4.68 16.09 -0.89
C HIS A 154 -3.21 16.45 -1.13
N GLY A 155 -2.81 16.71 -2.38
CA GLY A 155 -1.42 17.02 -2.75
C GLY A 155 -1.13 18.49 -3.11
N GLY A 156 -2.16 19.33 -3.26
CA GLY A 156 -2.00 20.69 -3.82
C GLY A 156 -2.86 21.77 -3.15
N VAL A 157 -3.46 22.64 -3.99
CA VAL A 157 -4.17 23.90 -3.66
C VAL A 157 -5.22 23.76 -2.54
N GLY A 158 -5.78 22.57 -2.34
CA GLY A 158 -6.76 22.31 -1.27
C GLY A 158 -6.20 22.55 0.14
N SER A 159 -4.91 22.29 0.36
CA SER A 159 -4.20 22.59 1.61
C SER A 159 -3.59 24.00 1.64
N GLU A 160 -3.45 24.61 0.47
CA GLU A 160 -2.85 25.93 0.29
C GLU A 160 -3.71 27.03 0.92
N PHE A 161 -5.03 26.82 1.04
CA PHE A 161 -5.90 27.70 1.83
C PHE A 161 -5.47 27.80 3.31
N LEU A 162 -5.01 26.69 3.92
CA LEU A 162 -4.56 26.66 5.31
C LEU A 162 -3.18 27.29 5.50
N THR A 163 -2.36 27.30 4.45
CA THR A 163 -0.96 27.77 4.52
C THR A 163 -0.73 29.12 3.84
N ARG A 164 -1.65 29.58 2.97
CA ARG A 164 -1.62 30.84 2.23
C ARG A 164 -3.02 31.47 2.17
N PRO A 165 -3.31 32.47 3.02
CA PRO A 165 -4.61 33.17 3.03
C PRO A 165 -4.93 33.97 1.75
N ARG A 166 -3.99 34.06 0.79
CA ARG A 166 -4.17 34.69 -0.54
C ARG A 166 -4.39 33.70 -1.69
N GLY A 167 -4.55 32.40 -1.41
CA GLY A 167 -4.51 31.34 -2.42
C GLY A 167 -5.75 31.18 -3.30
N MET A 168 -6.82 31.95 -3.09
CA MET A 168 -8.07 31.82 -3.86
C MET A 168 -8.49 33.17 -4.43
N TRP A 169 -8.69 33.25 -5.73
CA TRP A 169 -9.25 34.44 -6.37
C TRP A 169 -10.69 34.64 -5.91
N GLU A 170 -11.16 35.89 -5.87
CA GLU A 170 -12.54 36.20 -5.46
C GLU A 170 -13.58 35.44 -6.31
N SER A 171 -13.29 35.23 -7.59
CA SER A 171 -14.10 34.42 -8.50
C SER A 171 -14.26 32.96 -8.04
N ASP A 172 -13.17 32.35 -7.60
CA ASP A 172 -13.15 30.95 -7.14
C ASP A 172 -13.92 30.82 -5.83
N TYR A 173 -13.76 31.78 -4.93
CA TYR A 173 -14.48 31.84 -3.66
C TYR A 173 -16.00 32.01 -3.87
N ARG A 174 -16.40 32.96 -4.74
CA ARG A 174 -17.82 33.16 -5.11
C ARG A 174 -18.42 31.92 -5.76
N PHE A 175 -17.67 31.26 -6.65
CA PHE A 175 -18.12 30.01 -7.26
C PHE A 175 -18.29 28.90 -6.21
N ALA A 176 -17.34 28.74 -5.28
CA ALA A 176 -17.42 27.75 -4.22
C ALA A 176 -18.61 27.99 -3.27
N LEU A 177 -18.86 29.26 -2.90
CA LEU A 177 -20.04 29.66 -2.12
C LEU A 177 -21.34 29.37 -2.87
N ALA A 178 -21.44 29.79 -4.14
CA ALA A 178 -22.62 29.53 -4.97
C ALA A 178 -22.85 28.02 -5.14
N GLY A 179 -21.78 27.24 -5.30
CA GLY A 179 -21.84 25.78 -5.36
C GLY A 179 -22.38 25.16 -4.08
N ARG A 180 -21.89 25.62 -2.92
CA ARG A 180 -22.34 25.16 -1.60
C ARG A 180 -23.81 25.52 -1.33
N LEU A 181 -24.24 26.70 -1.78
CA LEU A 181 -25.61 27.18 -1.64
C LEU A 181 -26.56 26.64 -2.73
N ASN A 182 -26.08 25.77 -3.62
CA ASN A 182 -26.85 25.26 -4.77
C ASN A 182 -27.42 26.38 -5.67
N GLN A 183 -26.65 27.46 -5.85
CA GLN A 183 -27.00 28.63 -6.65
C GLN A 183 -26.28 28.69 -7.99
N VAL A 184 -25.44 27.70 -8.31
CA VAL A 184 -24.85 27.57 -9.65
C VAL A 184 -25.96 27.16 -10.63
N ASP A 185 -26.07 27.84 -11.77
CA ASP A 185 -27.12 27.64 -12.77
C ASP A 185 -26.98 26.33 -13.59
N THR A 186 -26.95 25.20 -12.87
CA THR A 186 -27.13 23.88 -13.46
C THR A 186 -28.61 23.67 -13.79
N LEU A 187 -28.93 22.80 -14.76
CA LEU A 187 -30.33 22.58 -15.14
C LEU A 187 -31.20 22.07 -13.98
N SER A 188 -30.65 21.32 -13.02
CA SER A 188 -31.40 20.95 -11.80
C SER A 188 -31.72 22.14 -10.88
N VAL A 189 -30.88 23.17 -10.83
CA VAL A 189 -31.17 24.42 -10.10
C VAL A 189 -32.18 25.26 -10.87
N LEU A 190 -32.01 25.39 -12.18
CA LEU A 190 -32.93 26.17 -13.03
C LEU A 190 -34.34 25.56 -13.09
N GLN A 191 -34.46 24.23 -13.12
CA GLN A 191 -35.75 23.55 -13.04
C GLN A 191 -36.45 23.80 -11.69
N ARG A 192 -35.71 23.70 -10.58
CA ARG A 192 -36.23 24.02 -9.24
C ARG A 192 -36.68 25.47 -9.09
N ARG A 193 -36.03 26.40 -9.80
CA ARG A 193 -36.41 27.82 -9.87
C ARG A 193 -37.54 28.09 -10.88
N HIS A 194 -38.09 27.06 -11.52
CA HIS A 194 -39.09 27.16 -12.58
C HIS A 194 -38.65 28.00 -13.80
N LEU A 195 -37.34 28.14 -14.03
CA LEU A 195 -36.76 28.83 -15.18
C LEU A 195 -36.55 27.89 -16.38
N ARG A 196 -36.62 26.57 -16.17
CA ARG A 196 -36.54 25.51 -17.19
C ARG A 196 -37.49 24.37 -16.83
N SER A 197 -37.87 23.56 -17.83
CA SER A 197 -38.80 22.44 -17.65
C SER A 197 -38.12 21.11 -17.29
N HIS A 198 -36.82 20.96 -17.55
CA HIS A 198 -36.08 19.73 -17.34
C HIS A 198 -34.75 19.98 -16.61
N ASP A 199 -34.24 18.96 -15.94
CA ASP A 199 -32.96 18.95 -15.25
C ASP A 199 -31.88 18.16 -15.99
N ARG A 200 -32.19 17.42 -17.05
CA ARG A 200 -31.26 16.56 -17.78
C ARG A 200 -29.99 17.30 -18.24
N CYS A 201 -28.82 16.68 -18.06
CA CYS A 201 -27.52 17.22 -18.46
C CYS A 201 -27.46 17.71 -19.92
N ARG A 202 -26.82 18.87 -20.14
CA ARG A 202 -26.59 19.47 -21.46
C ARG A 202 -25.64 18.67 -22.35
N HIS A 203 -24.82 17.79 -21.79
CA HIS A 203 -23.87 17.00 -22.58
C HIS A 203 -24.61 15.99 -23.47
N PRO A 204 -24.37 15.97 -24.79
CA PRO A 204 -25.02 15.02 -25.70
C PRO A 204 -24.85 13.57 -25.23
N GLY A 205 -25.94 12.81 -25.23
CA GLY A 205 -25.93 11.40 -24.81
C GLY A 205 -25.92 11.19 -23.28
N CYS A 206 -25.81 12.23 -22.46
CA CYS A 206 -25.96 12.08 -21.01
C CYS A 206 -27.45 12.05 -20.62
N SER A 207 -27.85 11.09 -19.79
CA SER A 207 -29.23 10.93 -19.29
C SER A 207 -29.45 11.38 -17.85
N TYR A 208 -28.37 11.71 -17.13
CA TYR A 208 -28.42 12.08 -15.72
C TYR A 208 -28.91 13.53 -15.52
N PRO A 209 -29.53 13.84 -14.36
CA PRO A 209 -29.76 15.21 -13.92
C PRO A 209 -28.47 16.04 -13.83
N GLU A 210 -28.51 17.26 -14.33
CA GLU A 210 -27.43 18.24 -14.25
C GLU A 210 -27.37 18.83 -12.85
N THR A 211 -26.76 18.10 -11.94
CA THR A 211 -26.32 18.61 -10.65
C THR A 211 -24.88 19.08 -10.74
N LEU A 212 -24.47 20.00 -9.86
CA LEU A 212 -23.07 20.43 -9.80
C LEU A 212 -22.13 19.23 -9.55
N ALA A 213 -22.55 18.30 -8.69
CA ALA A 213 -21.82 17.06 -8.44
C ALA A 213 -21.69 16.19 -9.70
N HIS A 214 -22.77 16.04 -10.49
CA HIS A 214 -22.72 15.32 -11.75
C HIS A 214 -21.76 15.99 -12.74
N VAL A 215 -21.95 17.28 -13.02
CA VAL A 215 -21.13 18.03 -14.00
C VAL A 215 -19.65 17.98 -13.66
N LEU A 216 -19.28 18.07 -12.38
CA LEU A 216 -17.88 18.11 -11.97
C LEU A 216 -17.20 16.74 -11.87
N ASN A 217 -17.95 15.64 -11.72
CA ASN A 217 -17.38 14.33 -11.34
C ASN A 217 -17.80 13.15 -12.21
N HIS A 218 -18.95 13.22 -12.88
CA HIS A 218 -19.58 12.05 -13.49
C HIS A 218 -20.06 12.30 -14.92
N CYS A 219 -20.08 13.55 -15.36
CA CYS A 219 -20.49 13.91 -16.71
C CYS A 219 -19.42 13.46 -17.72
N PRO A 220 -19.78 12.71 -18.77
CA PRO A 220 -18.82 12.32 -19.81
C PRO A 220 -18.08 13.51 -20.42
N GLY A 221 -18.76 14.66 -20.55
CA GLY A 221 -18.17 15.89 -21.09
C GLY A 221 -17.07 16.52 -20.24
N THR A 222 -16.89 16.10 -18.98
CA THR A 222 -15.83 16.61 -18.08
C THR A 222 -14.86 15.53 -17.62
N MET A 223 -15.07 14.26 -18.01
CA MET A 223 -14.22 13.15 -17.62
C MET A 223 -12.78 13.31 -18.11
N ASP A 224 -12.56 13.89 -19.29
CA ASP A 224 -11.21 14.17 -19.79
C ASP A 224 -10.47 15.16 -18.89
N ALA A 225 -11.16 16.17 -18.35
CA ALA A 225 -10.58 17.11 -17.38
C ALA A 225 -10.37 16.46 -16.00
N VAL A 226 -11.20 15.50 -15.58
CA VAL A 226 -10.96 14.72 -14.36
C VAL A 226 -9.72 13.85 -14.51
N ARG A 227 -9.59 13.14 -15.63
CA ARG A 227 -8.43 12.29 -15.94
C ARG A 227 -7.16 13.11 -16.14
N GLY A 228 -7.22 14.21 -16.89
CA GLY A 228 -6.07 15.09 -17.08
C GLY A 228 -5.50 15.62 -15.74
N ARG A 229 -6.37 15.94 -14.77
CA ARG A 229 -5.92 16.31 -13.41
C ARG A 229 -5.22 15.16 -12.66
N HIS A 230 -5.67 13.92 -12.86
CA HIS A 230 -5.01 12.73 -12.32
C HIS A 230 -3.63 12.55 -12.99
N ASP A 231 -3.59 12.55 -14.31
CA ASP A 231 -2.36 12.38 -15.10
C ASP A 231 -1.32 13.45 -14.80
N ASP A 232 -1.73 14.71 -14.62
CA ASP A 232 -0.82 15.79 -14.24
C ASP A 232 -0.24 15.60 -12.84
N ALA A 233 -1.07 15.16 -11.87
CA ALA A 233 -0.57 14.84 -10.54
C ALA A 233 0.38 13.64 -10.55
N LEU A 234 0.18 12.67 -11.46
CA LEU A 234 1.12 11.58 -11.66
C LEU A 234 2.49 12.11 -12.14
N LYS A 235 2.51 13.00 -13.14
CA LYS A 235 3.77 13.59 -13.65
C LYS A 235 4.58 14.32 -12.56
N GLU A 236 3.92 14.92 -11.57
CA GLU A 236 4.61 15.58 -10.45
C GLU A 236 5.26 14.59 -9.47
N ILE A 237 4.64 13.41 -9.27
CA ILE A 237 5.14 12.38 -8.36
C ILE A 237 6.24 11.51 -9.01
N GLU A 238 6.23 11.38 -10.34
CA GLU A 238 7.29 10.69 -11.09
C GLU A 238 8.65 11.41 -11.06
N ARG A 239 8.68 12.70 -10.72
CA ARG A 239 9.90 13.52 -10.58
C ARG A 239 10.59 13.33 -9.23
#